data_AF-A0A3P8JNV6-F1
#
_entry.id   AF-A0A3P8JNV6-F1
#
_cell.length_a   1.000
_cell.length_b   1.000
_cell.length_c   1.000
_cell.angle_alpha   90.00
_cell.angle_beta   90.00
_cell.angle_gamma   90.00
#
_symmetry.space_group_name_H-M   'P 1'
#
loop_
_entity.id
_entity.type
_entity.pdbx_description
1 polymer ?
#
loop_
_entity_poly.entity_id
_entity_poly.type
_entity_poly.pdbx_seq_one_letter_code
_entity_poly.pdbx_strand_id
1 'polypeptide(L)'
;MRGIGLTHAFADISGLAFDRLFMVTETDGTFITARQFPQMVKFTPSPLQDGVHLTAPDGSSAIVRFADFAPQGEPTEVWGNHFTALVAPSTVNQWLSGFFNRQVQLRWLGPQLTRRVKRHDAVPLTFADGYPYLLTNEASLRDLQQRLSGQRPYGAVSP
;
A
#
# COMPACT_ATOMS: atom_id res chain seq x y z
N MET A 1 -3.02 -5.34 -1.51
CA MET A 1 -4.03 -5.87 -0.56
C MET A 1 -5.38 -5.25 -0.88
N ARG A 2 -6.48 -5.85 -0.41
CA ARG A 2 -7.83 -5.30 -0.59
C ARG A 2 -7.97 -3.95 0.13
N GLY A 3 -8.69 -3.01 -0.48
CA GLY A 3 -9.04 -1.74 0.16
C GLY A 3 -10.14 -1.90 1.22
N ILE A 4 -10.16 -0.98 2.19
CA ILE A 4 -11.15 -0.93 3.27
C ILE A 4 -12.04 0.30 3.05
N GLY A 5 -13.35 0.09 2.97
CA GLY A 5 -14.31 1.19 2.90
C GLY A 5 -14.49 1.81 4.28
N LEU A 6 -14.32 3.12 4.38
CA LEU A 6 -14.49 3.89 5.62
C LEU A 6 -15.52 5.00 5.40
N THR A 7 -16.31 5.30 6.43
CA THR A 7 -17.24 6.45 6.44
C THR A 7 -16.57 7.74 6.90
N HIS A 8 -15.41 7.62 7.56
CA HIS A 8 -14.64 8.71 8.14
C HIS A 8 -13.19 8.24 8.34
N ALA A 9 -12.25 9.19 8.35
CA ALA A 9 -10.84 8.93 8.63
C ALA A 9 -10.20 10.19 9.21
N PHE A 10 -9.18 10.02 10.05
CA PHE A 10 -8.34 11.13 10.49
C PHE A 10 -7.40 11.57 9.37
N ALA A 11 -7.30 12.87 9.18
CA ALA A 11 -6.41 13.49 8.20
C ALA A 11 -5.19 14.08 8.92
N ASP A 12 -4.01 13.82 8.38
CA ASP A 12 -2.73 14.34 8.86
C ASP A 12 -1.89 14.86 7.69
N ILE A 13 -0.82 15.59 7.97
CA ILE A 13 0.11 16.12 6.95
C ILE A 13 0.70 15.02 6.06
N SER A 14 0.74 13.77 6.55
CA SER A 14 1.26 12.60 5.84
C SER A 14 0.22 11.84 5.03
N GLY A 15 -1.07 12.11 5.22
CA GLY A 15 -2.18 11.46 4.54
C GLY A 15 -3.31 11.06 5.48
N LEU A 16 -4.18 10.16 5.01
CA LEU A 16 -5.19 9.56 5.88
C LEU A 16 -4.55 8.58 6.86
N ALA A 17 -5.00 8.59 8.11
CA ALA A 17 -4.53 7.66 9.13
C ALA A 17 -4.68 6.21 8.64
N PHE A 18 -3.61 5.42 8.83
CA PHE A 18 -3.49 4.02 8.38
C PHE A 18 -3.53 3.80 6.86
N ASP A 19 -3.59 4.84 6.02
CA ASP A 19 -3.49 4.69 4.57
C ASP A 19 -2.04 4.47 4.14
N ARG A 20 -1.79 3.34 3.46
CA ARG A 20 -0.50 3.00 2.82
C ARG A 20 0.70 3.13 3.77
N LEU A 21 0.54 2.77 5.04
CA LEU A 21 1.63 2.68 6.01
C LEU A 21 2.49 1.42 5.86
N PHE A 22 1.91 0.39 5.24
CA PHE A 22 2.55 -0.90 5.03
C PHE A 22 2.73 -1.18 3.55
N MET A 23 3.79 -1.91 3.23
CA MET A 23 4.09 -2.38 1.88
C MET A 23 4.70 -3.78 1.93
N VAL A 24 4.38 -4.61 0.95
CA VAL A 24 5.09 -5.87 0.74
C VAL A 24 6.20 -5.63 -0.28
N THR A 25 7.40 -6.04 0.05
CA THR A 25 8.61 -5.84 -0.77
C THR A 25 9.33 -7.15 -1.00
N GLU A 26 10.27 -7.14 -1.92
CA GLU A 26 11.39 -8.08 -1.94
C GLU A 26 12.33 -7.85 -0.75
N THR A 27 13.29 -8.75 -0.56
CA THR A 27 14.24 -8.71 0.55
C THR A 27 15.20 -7.52 0.48
N ASP A 28 15.43 -6.98 -0.72
CA ASP A 28 16.26 -5.78 -0.95
C ASP A 28 15.50 -4.46 -0.77
N GLY A 29 14.19 -4.51 -0.49
CA GLY A 29 13.34 -3.33 -0.32
C GLY A 29 12.65 -2.85 -1.59
N THR A 30 12.80 -3.56 -2.71
CA THR A 30 12.04 -3.30 -3.95
C THR A 30 10.56 -3.62 -3.74
N PHE A 31 9.67 -2.68 -4.02
CA PHE A 31 8.23 -2.91 -3.88
C PHE A 31 7.72 -3.97 -4.87
N ILE A 32 6.76 -4.80 -4.43
CA ILE A 32 6.02 -5.69 -5.33
C ILE A 32 4.58 -5.19 -5.49
N THR A 33 3.98 -5.45 -6.65
CA THR A 33 2.65 -4.95 -6.99
C THR A 33 1.63 -6.06 -7.19
N ALA A 34 0.35 -5.71 -7.03
CA ALA A 34 -0.75 -6.60 -7.40
C ALA A 34 -0.81 -6.91 -8.92
N ARG A 35 -0.16 -6.11 -9.78
CA ARG A 35 -0.05 -6.41 -11.20
C ARG A 35 0.89 -7.59 -11.46
N GLN A 36 1.96 -7.69 -10.68
CA GLN A 36 2.89 -8.82 -10.71
C GLN A 36 2.31 -10.03 -9.95
N PHE A 37 1.65 -9.79 -8.81
CA PHE A 37 1.10 -10.82 -7.94
C PHE A 37 -0.38 -10.57 -7.64
N PRO A 38 -1.31 -10.96 -8.54
CA PRO A 38 -2.75 -10.70 -8.37
C PRO A 38 -3.34 -11.28 -7.09
N GLN A 39 -2.76 -12.35 -6.53
CA GLN A 39 -3.19 -12.90 -5.23
C GLN A 39 -3.07 -11.90 -4.08
N MET A 40 -2.22 -10.87 -4.21
CA MET A 40 -2.03 -9.83 -3.20
C MET A 40 -3.34 -9.11 -2.85
N VAL A 41 -4.26 -8.93 -3.81
CA VAL A 41 -5.54 -8.24 -3.54
C VAL A 41 -6.56 -9.12 -2.82
N LYS A 42 -6.28 -10.42 -2.65
CA LYS A 42 -7.15 -11.35 -1.93
C LYS A 42 -6.89 -11.32 -0.41
N PHE A 43 -5.76 -10.78 0.03
CA PHE A 43 -5.51 -10.53 1.44
C PHE A 43 -6.40 -9.41 1.95
N THR A 44 -7.01 -9.64 3.11
CA THR A 44 -7.87 -8.67 3.79
C THR A 44 -7.10 -8.10 4.98
N PRO A 45 -6.62 -6.84 4.90
CA PRO A 45 -6.01 -6.17 6.02
C PRO A 45 -7.09 -5.63 6.97
N SER A 46 -6.80 -5.63 8.26
CA SER A 46 -7.57 -4.97 9.30
C SER A 46 -6.61 -4.18 10.20
N PRO A 47 -6.65 -2.84 10.18
CA PRO A 47 -5.80 -2.02 11.03
C PRO A 47 -6.17 -2.25 12.50
N LEU A 48 -5.14 -2.36 13.34
CA LEU A 48 -5.26 -2.40 14.79
C LEU A 48 -4.69 -1.11 15.36
N GLN A 49 -5.05 -0.78 16.59
CA GLN A 49 -4.50 0.40 17.28
C GLN A 49 -2.96 0.37 17.38
N ASP A 50 -2.40 -0.83 17.48
CA ASP A 50 -0.98 -1.09 17.70
C ASP A 50 -0.38 -2.01 16.62
N GLY A 51 -0.98 -2.10 15.43
CA GLY A 51 -0.46 -2.95 14.36
C GLY A 51 -1.43 -3.23 13.23
N VAL A 52 -1.29 -4.40 12.62
CA VAL A 52 -2.16 -4.87 11.53
C VAL A 52 -2.46 -6.37 11.68
N HIS A 53 -3.71 -6.74 11.42
CA HIS A 53 -4.13 -8.12 11.23
C HIS A 53 -4.32 -8.37 9.73
N LEU A 54 -3.69 -9.42 9.21
CA LEU A 54 -3.77 -9.83 7.81
C LEU A 54 -4.44 -11.18 7.72
N THR A 55 -5.58 -11.25 7.04
CA THR A 55 -6.26 -12.52 6.74
C THR A 55 -5.99 -12.91 5.29
N ALA A 56 -5.48 -14.12 5.08
CA ALA A 56 -5.21 -14.70 3.78
C ALA A 56 -6.47 -15.37 3.18
N PRO A 57 -6.45 -15.70 1.87
CA PRO A 57 -7.60 -16.27 1.18
C PRO A 57 -7.98 -17.69 1.63
N ASP A 58 -7.05 -18.40 2.27
CA ASP A 58 -7.25 -19.74 2.83
C ASP A 58 -7.81 -19.72 4.26
N GLY A 59 -8.07 -18.54 4.82
CA GLY A 59 -8.57 -18.34 6.18
C GLY A 59 -7.50 -18.29 7.25
N SER A 60 -6.23 -18.57 6.92
CA SER A 60 -5.12 -18.33 7.84
C SER A 60 -4.90 -16.83 8.04
N SER A 61 -4.28 -16.46 9.16
CA SER A 61 -4.01 -15.04 9.44
C SER A 61 -2.73 -14.82 10.22
N ALA A 62 -2.20 -13.61 10.11
CA ALA A 62 -1.05 -13.13 10.87
C ALA A 62 -1.37 -11.77 11.50
N ILE A 63 -0.96 -11.59 12.75
CA ILE A 63 -1.00 -10.29 13.43
C ILE A 63 0.44 -9.81 13.56
N VAL A 64 0.67 -8.54 13.27
CA VAL A 64 1.95 -7.88 13.48
C VAL A 64 1.71 -6.62 14.28
N ARG A 65 2.27 -6.53 15.48
CA ARG A 65 2.25 -5.31 16.28
C ARG A 65 3.38 -4.40 15.82
N PHE A 66 3.22 -3.08 15.98
CA PHE A 66 4.27 -2.10 15.71
C PHE A 66 5.55 -2.39 16.50
N ALA A 67 5.42 -2.88 17.73
CA ALA A 67 6.55 -3.27 18.58
C ALA A 67 7.30 -4.51 18.10
N ASP A 68 6.71 -5.33 17.21
CA ASP A 68 7.34 -6.55 16.70
C ASP A 68 8.28 -6.26 15.51
N PHE A 69 8.19 -5.08 14.91
CA PHE A 69 9.06 -4.70 13.81
C PHE A 69 10.50 -4.50 14.28
N ALA A 70 11.46 -4.89 13.44
CA ALA A 70 12.87 -4.66 13.73
C ALA A 70 13.12 -3.16 13.95
N PRO A 71 13.89 -2.77 15.00
CA PRO A 71 14.06 -1.35 15.35
C PRO A 71 14.93 -0.60 14.34
N GLN A 72 15.74 -1.31 13.56
CA GLN A 72 16.58 -0.74 12.52
C GLN A 72 15.77 -0.57 11.23
N GLY A 73 15.78 0.66 10.70
CA GLY A 73 15.20 0.94 9.39
C GLY A 73 16.08 0.42 8.26
N GLU A 74 15.49 -0.35 7.37
CA GLU A 74 16.16 -0.95 6.22
C GLU A 74 15.88 -0.15 4.93
N PRO A 75 16.86 -0.06 4.01
CA PRO A 75 16.70 0.61 2.72
C PRO A 75 15.48 0.12 1.97
N THR A 76 14.66 1.05 1.47
CA THR A 76 13.41 0.79 0.75
C THR A 76 13.28 1.79 -0.39
N GLU A 77 12.78 1.34 -1.54
CA GLU A 77 12.63 2.19 -2.72
C GLU A 77 11.21 2.12 -3.29
N VAL A 78 10.66 3.29 -3.65
CA VAL A 78 9.42 3.40 -4.43
C VAL A 78 9.61 4.48 -5.50
N TRP A 79 9.52 4.08 -6.78
CA TRP A 79 9.63 4.98 -7.94
C TRP A 79 10.90 5.85 -7.94
N GLY A 80 12.06 5.29 -7.57
CA GLY A 80 13.33 6.01 -7.45
C GLY A 80 13.51 6.84 -6.17
N ASN A 81 12.51 6.89 -5.29
CA ASN A 81 12.60 7.55 -3.99
C ASN A 81 13.13 6.56 -2.95
N HIS A 82 14.28 6.87 -2.36
CA HIS A 82 14.98 6.03 -1.39
C HIS A 82 14.74 6.54 0.02
N PHE A 83 14.33 5.64 0.91
CA PHE A 83 14.03 5.93 2.30
C PHE A 83 14.18 4.64 3.12
N THR A 84 13.80 4.68 4.40
CA THR A 84 13.88 3.51 5.28
C THR A 84 12.51 3.04 5.75
N ALA A 85 12.38 1.75 5.98
CA ALA A 85 11.21 1.15 6.61
C ALA A 85 11.64 0.02 7.55
N LEU A 86 10.87 -0.21 8.59
CA LEU A 86 11.07 -1.30 9.53
C LEU A 86 10.52 -2.60 8.92
N VAL A 87 11.22 -3.71 9.17
CA VAL A 87 10.87 -5.03 8.62
C VAL A 87 10.11 -5.85 9.66
N ALA A 88 9.02 -6.50 9.25
CA ALA A 88 8.22 -7.37 10.10
C ALA A 88 9.00 -8.63 10.56
N PRO A 89 8.57 -9.33 11.61
CA PRO A 89 9.17 -10.59 12.05
C PRO A 89 9.29 -11.63 10.95
N SER A 90 10.31 -12.49 11.06
CA SER A 90 10.56 -13.57 10.10
C SER A 90 9.37 -14.52 9.94
N THR A 91 8.63 -14.79 11.02
CA THR A 91 7.43 -15.63 11.00
C THR A 91 6.35 -15.09 10.06
N VAL A 92 6.12 -13.78 10.07
CA VAL A 92 5.15 -13.10 9.19
C VAL A 92 5.66 -13.11 7.75
N ASN A 93 6.95 -12.82 7.56
CA ASN A 93 7.56 -12.78 6.22
C ASN A 93 7.56 -14.17 5.57
N GLN A 94 7.84 -15.23 6.33
CA GLN A 94 7.75 -16.62 5.87
C GLN A 94 6.31 -17.01 5.51
N TRP A 95 5.35 -16.64 6.35
CA TRP A 95 3.92 -16.86 6.08
C TRP A 95 3.49 -16.18 4.78
N LEU A 96 3.80 -14.90 4.58
CA LEU A 96 3.53 -14.18 3.33
C LEU A 96 4.25 -14.83 2.13
N SER A 97 5.52 -15.20 2.29
CA SER A 97 6.33 -15.81 1.23
C SER A 97 5.72 -17.11 0.69
N GLY A 98 5.04 -17.88 1.54
CA GLY A 98 4.29 -19.06 1.13
C GLY A 98 3.19 -18.78 0.11
N PHE A 99 2.48 -17.65 0.22
CA PHE A 99 1.42 -17.26 -0.73
C PHE A 99 1.94 -16.62 -2.01
N PHE A 100 3.12 -16.00 -1.97
CA PHE A 100 3.73 -15.38 -3.14
C PHE A 100 4.66 -16.32 -3.91
N ASN A 101 4.99 -17.49 -3.34
CA ASN A 101 6.01 -18.40 -3.86
C ASN A 101 7.33 -17.66 -4.18
N ARG A 102 7.66 -16.69 -3.33
CA ARG A 102 8.80 -15.78 -3.44
C ARG A 102 9.14 -15.27 -2.05
N GLN A 103 10.42 -15.04 -1.77
CA GLN A 103 10.82 -14.37 -0.53
C GLN A 103 10.35 -12.91 -0.57
N VAL A 104 9.46 -12.57 0.36
CA VAL A 104 8.94 -11.20 0.52
C VAL A 104 9.00 -10.78 1.97
N GLN A 105 8.91 -9.47 2.18
CA GLN A 105 8.89 -8.86 3.50
C GLN A 105 7.72 -7.89 3.62
N LEU A 106 7.02 -7.92 4.75
CA LEU A 106 6.14 -6.84 5.14
C LEU A 106 6.98 -5.73 5.76
N ARG A 107 6.81 -4.50 5.28
CA ARG A 107 7.49 -3.31 5.76
C ARG A 107 6.51 -2.28 6.28
N TRP A 108 6.89 -1.60 7.35
CA TRP A 108 6.18 -0.47 7.93
C TRP A 108 7.11 0.74 7.98
N LEU A 109 6.63 1.93 7.63
CA LEU A 109 7.46 3.14 7.64
C LEU A 109 7.97 3.56 9.03
N GLY A 110 7.46 2.93 10.09
CA GLY A 110 7.81 3.27 11.46
C GLY A 110 7.06 4.51 11.95
N PRO A 111 7.32 4.91 13.21
CA PRO A 111 6.67 6.06 13.82
C PRO A 111 7.18 7.40 13.27
N GLN A 112 8.38 7.41 12.67
CA GLN A 112 8.99 8.60 12.08
C GLN A 112 9.20 8.36 10.58
N LEU A 113 8.40 9.04 9.77
CA LEU A 113 8.48 8.93 8.32
C LEU A 113 9.80 9.54 7.83
N THR A 114 10.59 8.76 7.09
CA THR A 114 11.82 9.24 6.42
C THR A 114 11.58 9.64 4.96
N ARG A 115 10.52 9.11 4.33
CA ARG A 115 10.14 9.47 2.96
C ARG A 115 9.50 10.85 2.89
N ARG A 116 9.80 11.59 1.81
CA ARG A 116 9.26 12.93 1.52
C ARG A 116 8.68 13.03 0.11
N VAL A 117 7.75 13.97 -0.04
CA VAL A 117 7.23 14.38 -1.34
C VAL A 117 8.38 15.00 -2.16
N LYS A 118 8.51 14.58 -3.42
CA LYS A 118 9.56 15.10 -4.31
C LYS A 118 9.38 16.61 -4.47
N ARG A 119 10.47 17.38 -4.26
CA ARG A 119 10.50 18.87 -4.26
C ARG A 119 9.79 19.54 -3.08
N HIS A 120 9.35 18.77 -2.08
CA HIS A 120 8.70 19.29 -0.87
C HIS A 120 9.20 18.52 0.37
N ASP A 121 10.47 18.76 0.75
CA ASP A 121 11.17 17.99 1.78
C ASP A 121 10.59 18.13 3.20
N ALA A 122 9.73 19.14 3.42
CA ALA A 122 8.99 19.31 4.67
C ALA A 122 7.74 18.43 4.76
N VAL A 123 7.28 17.85 3.64
CA VAL A 123 6.02 17.10 3.58
C VAL A 123 6.33 15.60 3.68
N PRO A 124 5.97 14.94 4.79
CA PRO A 124 6.13 13.50 4.91
C PRO A 124 5.20 12.77 3.94
N LEU A 125 5.64 11.61 3.48
CA LEU A 125 4.86 10.79 2.56
C LEU A 125 4.85 9.34 3.03
N THR A 126 3.69 8.69 3.00
CA THR A 126 3.56 7.25 3.24
C THR A 126 4.06 6.44 2.03
N PHE A 127 3.66 5.18 1.86
CA PHE A 127 3.88 4.45 0.60
C PHE A 127 2.97 4.94 -0.55
N ALA A 128 2.23 6.05 -0.37
CA ALA A 128 1.51 6.73 -1.43
C ALA A 128 2.42 7.15 -2.61
N ASP A 129 1.85 7.25 -3.81
CA ASP A 129 2.65 7.37 -5.04
C ASP A 129 3.41 8.70 -5.17
N GLY A 130 2.83 9.81 -4.69
CA GLY A 130 3.45 11.12 -4.86
C GLY A 130 3.04 12.22 -3.90
N TYR A 131 1.78 12.22 -3.42
CA TYR A 131 1.28 13.20 -2.45
C TYR A 131 0.37 12.54 -1.40
N PRO A 132 0.25 13.12 -0.20
CA PRO A 132 -0.65 12.64 0.86
C PRO A 132 -2.13 12.54 0.45
N TYR A 133 -2.57 13.45 -0.42
CA TYR A 133 -3.94 13.54 -0.90
C TYR A 133 -3.98 13.76 -2.41
N LEU A 134 -4.94 13.09 -3.06
CA LEU A 134 -5.34 13.39 -4.43
C LEU A 134 -6.80 13.84 -4.39
N LEU A 135 -7.03 15.11 -4.69
CA LEU A 135 -8.37 15.68 -4.75
C LEU A 135 -8.85 15.74 -6.20
N THR A 136 -10.09 15.32 -6.41
CA THR A 136 -10.80 15.43 -7.69
C THR A 136 -12.21 15.90 -7.40
N ASN A 137 -12.90 16.42 -8.42
CA ASN A 137 -14.30 16.80 -8.31
C ASN A 137 -15.15 16.10 -9.37
N GLU A 138 -16.45 16.05 -9.13
CA GLU A 138 -17.39 15.38 -10.04
C GLU A 138 -17.47 16.05 -11.41
N ALA A 139 -17.22 17.36 -11.50
CA ALA A 139 -17.23 18.06 -12.78
C ALA A 139 -16.07 17.61 -13.67
N SER A 140 -14.85 17.49 -13.12
CA SER A 140 -13.68 16.98 -13.85
C SER A 140 -13.83 15.52 -14.25
N LEU A 141 -14.46 14.70 -13.40
CA LEU A 141 -14.72 13.31 -13.75
C LEU A 141 -15.76 13.19 -14.87
N ARG A 142 -16.85 13.98 -14.81
CA ARG A 142 -17.87 14.01 -15.87
C ARG A 142 -17.32 14.47 -17.20
N ASP A 143 -16.51 15.54 -17.22
CA ASP A 143 -15.84 16.01 -18.42
C ASP A 143 -14.93 14.92 -19.02
N LEU A 144 -14.14 14.23 -18.19
CA LEU A 144 -13.33 13.09 -18.64
C LEU A 144 -14.19 11.97 -19.24
N GLN A 145 -15.29 11.60 -18.58
CA GLN A 145 -16.22 10.56 -19.07
C GLN A 145 -16.82 10.94 -20.43
N GLN A 146 -17.21 12.19 -20.64
CA GLN A 146 -17.76 12.66 -21.92
C GLN A 146 -16.73 12.54 -23.05
N ARG A 147 -15.46 12.86 -22.79
CA ARG A 147 -14.38 12.73 -23.79
C ARG A 147 -14.07 11.28 -24.15
N LEU A 148 -14.13 10.37 -23.16
CA LEU A 148 -13.97 8.93 -23.39
C LEU A 148 -15.16 8.33 -24.15
N SER A 149 -16.37 8.82 -23.91
CA SER A 149 -17.59 8.39 -24.62
C SER A 149 -17.59 8.77 -26.11
N GLY A 150 -16.74 9.73 -26.51
CA GLY A 150 -16.47 10.08 -27.89
C GLY A 150 -15.54 9.11 -28.65
N GLN A 151 -14.95 8.13 -27.97
CA GLN A 151 -14.18 7.04 -28.58
C GLN A 151 -15.06 5.77 -28.60
N ARG A 152 -15.53 5.39 -29.79
CA ARG A 152 -16.44 4.23 -29.98
C ARG A 152 -15.86 2.93 -29.37
N PRO A 153 -16.72 2.04 -28.86
CA PRO A 153 -16.30 0.73 -28.33
C PRO A 153 -15.91 -0.21 -29.48
N TYR A 154 -14.78 -0.90 -29.32
CA TYR A 154 -14.46 -2.10 -30.12
C TYR A 154 -15.44 -3.22 -29.74
N GLY A 155 -16.28 -3.62 -30.71
CA GLY A 155 -16.91 -4.94 -30.76
C GLY A 155 -18.05 -5.20 -29.78
N ALA A 156 -19.24 -4.67 -30.08
CA ALA A 156 -20.47 -5.32 -29.65
C ALA A 156 -20.71 -6.55 -30.54
N VAL A 157 -20.64 -7.75 -29.97
CA VAL A 157 -21.35 -8.92 -30.52
C VAL A 157 -22.66 -9.00 -29.74
N SER A 158 -23.77 -8.70 -30.40
CA SER A 158 -25.11 -8.99 -29.90
C SER A 158 -25.50 -10.42 -30.28
N PRO A 159 -26.27 -11.14 -29.44
CA PRO A 159 -26.94 -12.38 -29.83
C PRO A 159 -28.06 -12.15 -30.85
#